data_AF-A0A7K6QYA8-F1
#
_entry.id   AF-A0A7K6QYA8-F1
#
_cell.length_a   1.000
_cell.length_b   1.000
_cell.length_c   1.000
_cell.angle_alpha   90.00
_cell.angle_beta   90.00
_cell.angle_gamma   90.00
#
_symmetry.space_group_name_H-M   'P 1'
#
loop_
_entity.id
_entity.type
_entity.pdbx_description
1 polymer ?
#
loop_
_entity_poly.entity_id
_entity_poly.type
_entity_poly.pdbx_seq_one_letter_code
_entity_poly.pdbx_strand_id
1 'polypeptide(L)'
;PFPPFPSVFPGAIPECDPTISPRMYHICMAPISLAVILGLSLLVKRRRLHLSCWNGVPGLLSPANFLEEEGNRGLVAAVFGILFSSLCVLVLDKDPLPLVSPSSHSAREYWKILALLYYPAFYYPLLACATSRHRLGYLGGCLLSWGHCVVHIWQKVECPQSPKIYRYYSTLSYVPIILCLILLSLWYPALLIRSFTSQEEPLDKEFPGRGYYRKYLKGVLSKRCQKGSSTKIEESLLSRIRSYLCSYVYAPEEGFRIPLKLVVSVTMAVIAVYQVALLLLVAFVPTIQIVRAGMTKDVVVLLVQFGLVPSESPGVPGDMEKELSTVRHYLWSLEVCFICSLVLCCLLTCAMLLQTLVMHRTNLKALYQGAVLDVFSQAHILRPSRQAIVCWMSFASFQTAFACLGLLIQQVIFFLCSVAFAFLVVIPLQASTSSPLFRIIQNMWPFWLALVVAVILQHLAAHSQFLEQHPLRKELTNR
;
A
#
# COMPACT_ATOMS: atom_id res chain seq x y z
N PRO A 1 -32.94 1.91 27.87
CA PRO A 1 -32.06 3.04 28.21
C PRO A 1 -30.90 3.14 27.21
N PHE A 2 -31.14 3.84 26.11
CA PHE A 2 -30.12 4.13 25.10
C PHE A 2 -29.14 5.18 25.65
N PRO A 3 -27.84 5.11 25.34
CA PRO A 3 -26.90 6.15 25.74
C PRO A 3 -27.27 7.48 25.07
N PRO A 4 -26.96 8.62 25.71
CA PRO A 4 -27.32 9.94 25.18
C PRO A 4 -26.60 10.20 23.85
N PHE A 5 -27.34 10.83 22.93
CA PHE A 5 -26.86 11.28 21.64
C PHE A 5 -25.64 12.20 21.79
N PRO A 6 -24.50 11.94 21.12
CA PRO A 6 -23.46 12.96 20.99
C PRO A 6 -24.02 14.14 20.19
N SER A 7 -23.76 15.35 20.71
CA SER A 7 -24.21 16.64 20.16
C SER A 7 -24.02 16.74 18.63
N VAL A 8 -25.09 17.19 17.97
CA VAL A 8 -25.39 17.12 16.53
C VAL A 8 -24.57 18.09 15.65
N PHE A 9 -23.64 18.87 16.22
CA PHE A 9 -22.68 19.64 15.45
C PHE A 9 -21.30 19.44 16.08
N PRO A 10 -20.26 19.00 15.34
CA PRO A 10 -18.91 19.27 15.81
C PRO A 10 -18.81 20.80 15.85
N GLY A 11 -18.79 21.37 17.06
CA GLY A 11 -18.48 22.78 17.24
C GLY A 11 -17.24 23.09 16.40
N ALA A 12 -17.29 24.19 15.63
CA ALA A 12 -16.25 24.57 14.69
C ALA A 12 -14.89 24.34 15.35
N ILE A 13 -14.13 23.36 14.86
CA ILE A 13 -12.83 23.03 15.44
C ILE A 13 -11.96 24.26 15.19
N PRO A 14 -11.52 24.98 16.23
CA PRO A 14 -10.73 26.18 16.05
C PRO A 14 -9.43 25.82 15.32
N GLU A 15 -8.97 26.72 14.46
CA GLU A 15 -7.66 26.57 13.84
C GLU A 15 -6.60 26.56 14.97
N CYS A 16 -5.81 25.49 15.01
CA CYS A 16 -4.75 25.31 16.01
C CYS A 16 -3.42 25.61 15.32
N ASP A 17 -2.76 26.66 15.79
CA ASP A 17 -1.43 27.03 15.34
C ASP A 17 -0.38 26.40 16.27
N PRO A 18 0.48 25.48 15.76
CA PRO A 18 1.53 24.89 16.56
C PRO A 18 2.60 25.93 16.90
N THR A 19 3.30 25.74 18.03
CA THR A 19 4.39 26.63 18.46
C THR A 19 5.50 26.72 17.42
N ILE A 20 5.75 25.61 16.70
CA ILE A 20 6.62 25.57 15.52
C ILE A 20 5.75 25.54 14.27
N SER A 21 5.49 26.71 13.69
CA SER A 21 4.75 26.81 12.43
C SER A 21 5.47 26.02 11.30
N PRO A 22 4.72 25.41 10.36
CA PRO A 22 5.32 24.72 9.22
C PRO A 22 6.29 25.61 8.42
N ARG A 23 5.98 26.91 8.32
CA ARG A 23 6.85 27.89 7.67
C ARG A 23 8.20 28.03 8.37
N MET A 24 8.21 28.17 9.70
CA MET A 24 9.46 28.25 10.47
C MET A 24 10.26 26.96 10.35
N TYR A 25 9.60 25.80 10.40
CA TYR A 25 10.27 24.51 10.20
C TYR A 25 11.02 24.45 8.87
N HIS A 26 10.37 24.81 7.76
CA HIS A 26 11.02 24.79 6.45
C HIS A 26 12.10 25.87 6.29
N ILE A 27 11.92 27.05 6.87
CA ILE A 27 12.94 28.13 6.87
C ILE A 27 14.20 27.70 7.63
N CYS A 28 14.07 26.97 8.73
CA CYS A 28 15.21 26.50 9.53
C CYS A 28 15.85 25.23 8.95
N MET A 29 15.06 24.22 8.57
CA MET A 29 15.59 22.93 8.13
C MET A 29 16.12 22.95 6.70
N ALA A 30 15.57 23.77 5.80
CA ALA A 30 16.09 23.87 4.42
C ALA A 30 17.57 24.30 4.35
N PRO A 31 18.03 25.38 5.01
CA PRO A 31 19.44 25.75 4.99
C PRO A 31 20.33 24.71 5.68
N ILE A 32 19.85 24.05 6.75
CA ILE A 32 20.57 22.95 7.39
C ILE A 32 20.75 21.79 6.41
N SER A 33 19.69 21.40 5.70
CA SER A 33 19.73 20.35 4.68
C SER A 33 20.73 20.68 3.56
N LEU A 34 20.74 21.94 3.10
CA LEU A 34 21.68 22.44 2.10
C LEU A 34 23.13 22.43 2.61
N ALA A 35 23.35 22.88 3.85
CA ALA A 35 24.67 22.89 4.47
C ALA A 35 25.25 21.48 4.61
N VAL A 36 24.43 20.49 4.97
CA VAL A 36 24.84 19.08 5.02
C VAL A 36 25.20 18.56 3.63
N ILE A 37 24.40 18.85 2.61
CA ILE A 37 24.73 18.46 1.23
C ILE A 37 26.06 19.07 0.79
N LEU A 38 26.24 20.38 1.00
CA LEU A 38 27.47 21.09 0.65
C LEU A 38 28.67 20.50 1.40
N GLY A 39 28.55 20.27 2.71
CA GLY A 39 29.60 19.64 3.52
C GLY A 39 29.96 18.24 3.01
N LEU A 40 28.97 17.39 2.71
CA LEU A 40 29.20 16.07 2.13
C LEU A 40 29.82 16.15 0.72
N SER A 41 29.45 17.15 -0.08
CA SER A 41 29.97 17.34 -1.43
C SER A 41 31.46 17.74 -1.47
N LEU A 42 31.95 18.38 -0.40
CA LEU A 42 33.37 18.68 -0.20
C LEU A 42 34.16 17.43 0.21
N LEU A 43 33.52 16.46 0.87
CA LEU A 43 34.12 15.20 1.26
C LEU A 43 34.25 14.21 0.10
N VAL A 44 33.62 14.48 -1.06
CA VAL A 44 33.58 13.57 -2.20
C VAL A 44 34.14 14.22 -3.47
N LYS A 45 35.15 13.57 -4.07
CA LYS A 45 35.74 13.99 -5.35
C LYS A 45 34.97 13.41 -6.55
N ARG A 46 34.73 14.23 -7.59
CA ARG A 46 34.19 13.77 -8.89
C ARG A 46 35.21 12.86 -9.58
N ARG A 47 34.74 11.76 -10.16
CA ARG A 47 35.60 10.78 -10.84
C ARG A 47 35.78 10.98 -12.35
N ARG A 48 34.86 11.67 -13.06
CA ARG A 48 34.88 11.70 -14.54
C ARG A 48 34.51 13.04 -15.23
N LEU A 49 33.75 13.93 -14.59
CA LEU A 49 33.26 15.17 -15.22
C LEU A 49 33.94 16.41 -14.61
N HIS A 50 34.50 17.26 -15.49
CA HIS A 50 35.09 18.58 -15.17
C HIS A 50 36.22 18.55 -14.11
N LEU A 51 37.21 17.68 -14.29
CA LEU A 51 38.38 17.53 -13.40
C LEU A 51 39.23 18.81 -13.27
N SER A 52 39.20 19.69 -14.28
CA SER A 52 40.01 20.91 -14.34
C SER A 52 39.58 22.02 -13.36
N CYS A 53 38.37 21.95 -12.79
CA CYS A 53 37.93 22.89 -11.76
C CYS A 53 38.06 22.26 -10.39
N TRP A 54 38.85 22.91 -9.51
CA TRP A 54 38.98 22.55 -8.09
C TRP A 54 39.27 21.05 -7.86
N ASN A 55 40.12 20.43 -8.70
CA ASN A 55 40.49 19.00 -8.64
C ASN A 55 39.27 18.04 -8.59
N GLY A 56 38.16 18.42 -9.23
CA GLY A 56 36.93 17.63 -9.27
C GLY A 56 36.03 17.79 -8.04
N VAL A 57 36.17 18.81 -7.21
CA VAL A 57 35.24 19.15 -6.11
C VAL A 57 34.35 20.33 -6.55
N PRO A 58 33.04 20.40 -6.20
CA PRO A 58 32.25 19.50 -5.34
C PRO A 58 31.58 18.34 -6.09
N GLY A 59 31.72 17.11 -5.61
CA GLY A 59 31.01 15.95 -6.15
C GLY A 59 29.64 15.78 -5.52
N LEU A 60 28.55 15.86 -6.30
CA LEU A 60 27.22 15.50 -5.80
C LEU A 60 27.15 13.98 -5.60
N LEU A 61 26.80 13.53 -4.40
CA LEU A 61 26.68 12.10 -4.11
C LEU A 61 25.50 11.49 -4.90
N SER A 62 25.64 10.25 -5.36
CA SER A 62 24.45 9.52 -5.77
C SER A 62 23.63 9.20 -4.51
N PRO A 63 22.32 9.49 -4.47
CA PRO A 63 21.49 9.31 -3.28
C PRO A 63 21.38 7.83 -2.85
N ALA A 64 21.43 6.91 -3.81
CA ALA A 64 21.53 5.48 -3.55
C ALA A 64 22.08 4.76 -4.78
N ASN A 65 22.87 3.71 -4.56
CA ASN A 65 23.18 2.78 -5.63
C ASN A 65 22.06 1.73 -5.72
N PHE A 66 21.04 1.99 -6.55
CA PHE A 66 19.90 1.08 -6.76
C PHE A 66 20.27 -0.26 -7.38
N LEU A 67 21.48 -0.37 -7.93
CA LEU A 67 22.02 -1.60 -8.52
C LEU A 67 22.86 -2.40 -7.52
N GLU A 68 23.31 -1.78 -6.42
CA GLU A 68 23.98 -2.51 -5.34
C GLU A 68 22.96 -3.35 -4.57
N GLU A 69 23.15 -4.67 -4.62
CA GLU A 69 22.37 -5.60 -3.80
C GLU A 69 22.73 -5.48 -2.31
N GLU A 70 23.89 -4.94 -1.96
CA GLU A 70 24.34 -4.78 -0.57
C GLU A 70 24.37 -3.32 -0.13
N GLY A 71 23.26 -2.87 0.46
CA GLY A 71 23.15 -1.56 1.09
C GLY A 71 22.11 -1.56 2.20
N ASN A 72 22.02 -0.46 2.95
CA ASN A 72 21.03 -0.25 4.01
C ASN A 72 19.62 -0.07 3.41
N ARG A 73 18.99 -1.17 2.97
CA ARG A 73 17.76 -1.15 2.17
C ARG A 73 16.58 -0.49 2.89
N GLY A 74 16.44 -0.76 4.18
CA GLY A 74 15.38 -0.19 5.01
C GLY A 74 15.46 1.34 5.12
N LEU A 75 16.67 1.90 5.07
CA LEU A 75 16.91 3.35 5.12
C LEU A 75 16.37 4.01 3.86
N VAL A 76 16.78 3.47 2.71
CA VAL A 76 16.33 3.98 1.40
C VAL A 76 14.82 3.83 1.29
N ALA A 77 14.28 2.67 1.67
CA ALA A 77 12.83 2.44 1.68
C ALA A 77 12.07 3.41 2.60
N ALA A 78 12.60 3.72 3.79
CA ALA A 78 12.01 4.68 4.72
C ALA A 78 12.03 6.12 4.17
N VAL A 79 13.14 6.57 3.56
CA VAL A 79 13.21 7.92 2.96
C VAL A 79 12.25 8.04 1.78
N PHE A 80 12.17 7.03 0.92
CA PHE A 80 11.17 7.01 -0.17
C PHE A 80 9.74 6.97 0.38
N GLY A 81 9.50 6.25 1.48
CA GLY A 81 8.21 6.25 2.19
C GLY A 81 7.82 7.64 2.73
N ILE A 82 8.78 8.39 3.28
CA ILE A 82 8.57 9.79 3.69
C ILE A 82 8.21 10.65 2.49
N LEU A 83 9.01 10.58 1.42
CA LEU A 83 8.79 11.37 0.20
C LEU A 83 7.39 11.16 -0.38
N PHE A 84 6.97 9.91 -0.50
CA PHE A 84 5.65 9.58 -1.03
C PHE A 84 4.52 9.97 -0.08
N SER A 85 4.69 9.79 1.23
CA SER A 85 3.67 10.23 2.19
C SER A 85 3.54 11.76 2.20
N SER A 86 4.65 12.50 2.13
CA SER A 86 4.64 13.96 1.98
C SER A 86 3.96 14.38 0.69
N LEU A 87 4.16 13.65 -0.41
CA LEU A 87 3.44 13.88 -1.67
C LEU A 87 1.92 13.69 -1.51
N CYS A 88 1.47 12.62 -0.86
CA CYS A 88 0.04 12.37 -0.62
C CYS A 88 -0.61 13.50 0.19
N VAL A 89 0.07 13.98 1.23
CA VAL A 89 -0.41 15.12 2.03
C VAL A 89 -0.44 16.39 1.20
N LEU A 90 0.61 16.65 0.42
CA LEU A 90 0.76 17.84 -0.42
C LEU A 90 -0.35 17.98 -1.47
N VAL A 91 -0.77 16.87 -2.09
CA VAL A 91 -1.83 16.86 -3.11
C VAL A 91 -3.16 17.35 -2.52
N LEU A 92 -3.41 17.07 -1.24
CA LEU A 92 -4.65 17.39 -0.55
C LEU A 92 -4.59 18.74 0.19
N ASP A 93 -3.40 19.31 0.37
CA ASP A 93 -3.25 20.55 1.12
C ASP A 93 -3.61 21.80 0.31
N LYS A 94 -4.10 22.82 1.02
CA LYS A 94 -4.40 24.13 0.43
C LYS A 94 -3.13 24.92 0.13
N ASP A 95 -2.12 24.81 0.99
CA ASP A 95 -0.88 25.58 0.89
C ASP A 95 0.32 24.65 0.61
N PRO A 96 0.68 24.44 -0.67
CA PRO A 96 1.66 23.41 -1.04
C PRO A 96 3.12 23.77 -0.72
N LEU A 97 3.44 25.06 -0.63
CA LEU A 97 4.74 25.54 -0.17
C LEU A 97 4.54 26.55 0.97
N PRO A 98 4.94 26.21 2.21
CA PRO A 98 4.79 27.12 3.34
C PRO A 98 5.78 28.31 3.30
N LEU A 99 6.68 28.37 2.31
CA LEU A 99 7.64 29.47 2.15
C LEU A 99 7.06 30.68 1.39
N VAL A 100 6.04 30.49 0.55
CA VAL A 100 5.50 31.54 -0.31
C VAL A 100 3.98 31.53 -0.25
N SER A 101 3.38 32.65 0.17
CA SER A 101 1.93 32.83 0.16
C SER A 101 1.45 33.01 -1.28
N PRO A 102 0.56 32.13 -1.82
CA PRO A 102 0.11 32.25 -3.19
C PRO A 102 -0.79 33.49 -3.36
N SER A 103 -0.50 34.31 -4.38
CA SER A 103 -1.30 35.49 -4.72
C SER A 103 -2.47 35.20 -5.68
N SER A 104 -2.49 34.03 -6.35
CA SER A 104 -3.56 33.63 -7.29
C SER A 104 -3.76 32.11 -7.40
N HIS A 105 -4.95 31.69 -7.85
CA HIS A 105 -5.31 30.26 -8.01
C HIS A 105 -4.48 29.56 -9.11
N SER A 106 -4.12 30.25 -10.19
CA SER A 106 -3.25 29.70 -11.24
C SER A 106 -1.83 29.50 -10.72
N ALA A 107 -1.29 30.46 -9.96
CA ALA A 107 0.02 30.33 -9.33
C ALA A 107 0.07 29.13 -8.37
N ARG A 108 -1.02 28.85 -7.64
CA ARG A 108 -1.10 27.72 -6.70
C ARG A 108 -0.80 26.36 -7.35
N GLU A 109 -1.32 26.09 -8.54
CA GLU A 109 -1.05 24.83 -9.24
C GLU A 109 0.41 24.73 -9.71
N TYR A 110 1.01 25.83 -10.17
CA TYR A 110 2.45 25.88 -10.46
C TYR A 110 3.32 25.66 -9.22
N TRP A 111 2.92 26.19 -8.05
CA TRP A 111 3.61 25.93 -6.79
C TRP A 111 3.56 24.46 -6.40
N LYS A 112 2.46 23.73 -6.66
CA LYS A 112 2.43 22.27 -6.45
C LYS A 112 3.47 21.55 -7.30
N ILE A 113 3.64 21.96 -8.57
CA ILE A 113 4.67 21.37 -9.46
C ILE A 113 6.07 21.63 -8.89
N LEU A 114 6.34 22.86 -8.40
CA LEU A 114 7.63 23.17 -7.78
C LEU A 114 7.84 22.38 -6.47
N ALA A 115 6.79 22.16 -5.69
CA ALA A 115 6.84 21.35 -4.48
C ALA A 115 7.27 19.89 -4.78
N LEU A 116 6.88 19.33 -5.92
CA LEU A 116 7.34 17.99 -6.36
C LEU A 116 8.86 17.89 -6.48
N LEU A 117 9.55 19.01 -6.77
CA LEU A 117 11.01 19.08 -6.84
C LEU A 117 11.64 19.43 -5.48
N TYR A 118 10.96 20.26 -4.70
CA TYR A 118 11.43 20.72 -3.39
C TYR A 118 11.55 19.59 -2.36
N TYR A 119 10.51 18.75 -2.18
CA TYR A 119 10.54 17.70 -1.16
C TYR A 119 11.64 16.65 -1.37
N PRO A 120 11.89 16.15 -2.61
CA PRO A 120 13.06 15.33 -2.91
C PRO A 120 14.36 16.01 -2.55
N ALA A 121 14.54 17.30 -2.88
CA ALA A 121 15.74 18.05 -2.53
C ALA A 121 15.90 18.23 -1.02
N PHE A 122 14.80 18.44 -0.29
CA PHE A 122 14.77 18.63 1.16
C PHE A 122 15.16 17.36 1.94
N TYR A 123 14.69 16.18 1.52
CA TYR A 123 15.02 14.90 2.17
C TYR A 123 16.22 14.17 1.55
N TYR A 124 16.73 14.64 0.42
CA TYR A 124 17.94 14.11 -0.22
C TYR A 124 19.17 13.97 0.72
N PRO A 125 19.47 14.91 1.65
CA PRO A 125 20.63 14.75 2.52
C PRO A 125 20.54 13.52 3.42
N LEU A 126 19.34 13.05 3.81
CA LEU A 126 19.19 11.79 4.54
C LEU A 126 19.80 10.63 3.75
N LEU A 127 19.44 10.52 2.46
CA LEU A 127 20.01 9.50 1.57
C LEU A 127 21.53 9.68 1.37
N ALA A 128 21.98 10.91 1.13
CA ALA A 128 23.40 11.22 0.89
C ALA A 128 24.29 10.91 2.12
N CYS A 129 23.78 11.14 3.34
CA CYS A 129 24.46 10.77 4.58
C CYS A 129 24.77 9.27 4.64
N ALA A 130 23.82 8.43 4.21
CA ALA A 130 23.98 6.98 4.20
C ALA A 130 24.98 6.49 3.15
N THR A 131 25.11 7.17 2.00
CA THR A 131 26.03 6.75 0.92
C THR A 131 27.46 7.21 1.12
N SER A 132 27.70 8.24 1.93
CA SER A 132 29.04 8.76 2.21
C SER A 132 29.97 7.74 2.90
N ARG A 133 29.41 6.74 3.62
CA ARG A 133 30.13 5.76 4.45
C ARG A 133 31.17 6.36 5.41
N HIS A 134 31.05 7.65 5.73
CA HIS A 134 31.95 8.38 6.63
C HIS A 134 31.24 8.70 7.95
N ARG A 135 31.99 8.76 9.05
CA ARG A 135 31.46 9.05 10.41
C ARG A 135 30.65 10.34 10.45
N LEU A 136 31.18 11.39 9.82
CA LEU A 136 30.49 12.69 9.71
C LEU A 136 29.15 12.60 8.97
N GLY A 137 29.03 11.70 7.98
CA GLY A 137 27.77 11.48 7.29
C GLY A 137 26.74 10.78 8.17
N TYR A 138 27.13 9.77 8.94
CA TYR A 138 26.23 9.12 9.90
C TYR A 138 25.79 10.07 11.01
N LEU A 139 26.70 10.92 11.51
CA LEU A 139 26.36 11.96 12.50
C LEU A 139 25.37 12.98 11.93
N GLY A 140 25.61 13.48 10.71
CA GLY A 140 24.68 14.37 10.01
C GLY A 140 23.31 13.72 9.77
N GLY A 141 23.29 12.44 9.42
CA GLY A 141 22.07 11.64 9.28
C GLY A 141 21.29 11.52 10.60
N CYS A 142 21.98 11.28 11.73
CA CYS A 142 21.35 11.24 13.06
C CYS A 142 20.67 12.58 13.37
N LEU A 143 21.42 13.68 13.31
CA LEU A 143 20.93 15.02 13.64
C LEU A 143 19.74 15.43 12.76
N LEU A 144 19.82 15.20 11.44
CA LEU A 144 18.71 15.48 10.53
C LEU A 144 17.49 14.61 10.85
N SER A 145 17.67 13.30 11.04
CA SER A 145 16.55 12.39 11.33
C SER A 145 15.85 12.75 12.64
N TRP A 146 16.60 13.11 13.69
CA TRP A 146 16.05 13.55 14.96
C TRP A 146 15.36 14.90 14.84
N GLY A 147 15.96 15.87 14.14
CA GLY A 147 15.34 17.18 13.89
C GLY A 147 13.99 17.06 13.19
N HIS A 148 13.91 16.29 12.10
CA HIS A 148 12.65 16.03 11.40
C HIS A 148 11.65 15.27 12.29
N CYS A 149 12.09 14.24 13.00
CA CYS A 149 11.22 13.42 13.84
C CYS A 149 10.61 14.21 15.01
N VAL A 150 11.43 14.95 15.75
CA VAL A 150 11.00 15.76 16.90
C VAL A 150 10.00 16.82 16.45
N VAL A 151 10.28 17.57 15.39
CA VAL A 151 9.38 18.62 14.93
C VAL A 151 8.03 18.05 14.47
N HIS A 152 8.04 16.94 13.71
CA HIS A 152 6.79 16.33 13.24
C HIS A 152 5.95 15.73 14.38
N ILE A 153 6.58 15.14 15.41
CA ILE A 153 5.86 14.66 16.60
C ILE A 153 5.30 15.85 17.38
N TRP A 154 6.12 16.88 17.62
CA TRP A 154 5.75 18.05 18.40
C TRP A 154 4.53 18.77 17.81
N GLN A 155 4.55 19.05 16.51
CA GLN A 155 3.43 19.68 15.79
C GLN A 155 2.11 18.91 15.93
N LYS A 156 2.16 17.57 15.99
CA LYS A 156 0.96 16.72 16.07
C LYS A 156 0.48 16.48 17.49
N VAL A 157 1.37 16.55 18.48
CA VAL A 157 1.00 16.52 19.90
C VAL A 157 0.29 17.81 20.30
N GLU A 158 0.76 18.97 19.83
CA GLU A 158 0.11 20.26 20.11
C GLU A 158 -1.23 20.41 19.40
N CYS A 159 -1.28 20.07 18.11
CA CYS A 159 -2.47 20.23 17.28
C CYS A 159 -2.94 18.88 16.70
N PRO A 160 -3.54 17.99 17.51
CA PRO A 160 -4.00 16.69 17.05
C PRO A 160 -5.27 16.77 16.19
N GLN A 161 -6.01 17.88 16.28
CA GLN A 161 -7.29 18.07 15.60
C GLN A 161 -7.16 19.11 14.49
N SER A 162 -7.74 18.82 13.32
CA SER A 162 -7.72 19.74 12.17
C SER A 162 -9.09 19.84 11.50
N PRO A 163 -9.54 21.06 11.12
CA PRO A 163 -10.83 21.26 10.46
C PRO A 163 -10.83 20.87 8.97
N LYS A 164 -9.70 20.50 8.37
CA LYS A 164 -9.54 20.40 6.90
C LYS A 164 -10.46 19.35 6.23
N ILE A 165 -10.57 18.16 6.80
CA ILE A 165 -11.35 17.04 6.20
C ILE A 165 -12.10 16.28 7.30
N TYR A 166 -11.39 15.86 8.34
CA TYR A 166 -11.96 15.21 9.51
C TYR A 166 -11.08 15.43 10.72
N ARG A 167 -11.69 15.39 11.91
CA ARG A 167 -11.07 15.75 13.20
C ARG A 167 -9.64 15.23 13.34
N TYR A 168 -9.39 13.95 13.07
CA TYR A 168 -8.07 13.32 13.21
C TYR A 168 -7.35 12.99 11.90
N TYR A 169 -7.87 13.42 10.75
CA TYR A 169 -7.30 13.08 9.45
C TYR A 169 -5.84 13.54 9.31
N SER A 170 -5.56 14.78 9.73
CA SER A 170 -4.21 15.37 9.67
C SER A 170 -3.19 14.61 10.51
N THR A 171 -3.62 13.94 11.58
CA THR A 171 -2.73 13.14 12.44
C THR A 171 -2.52 11.77 11.84
N LEU A 172 -3.60 11.11 11.38
CA LEU A 172 -3.55 9.79 10.76
C LEU A 172 -2.73 9.78 9.46
N SER A 173 -2.87 10.80 8.61
CA SER A 173 -2.11 10.87 7.34
C SER A 173 -0.60 11.04 7.53
N TYR A 174 -0.16 11.59 8.67
CA TYR A 174 1.26 11.75 9.03
C TYR A 174 1.85 10.53 9.75
N VAL A 175 1.04 9.55 10.17
CA VAL A 175 1.54 8.33 10.85
C VAL A 175 2.64 7.62 10.04
N PRO A 176 2.50 7.38 8.73
CA PRO A 176 3.57 6.76 7.94
C PRO A 176 4.87 7.57 7.93
N ILE A 177 4.78 8.91 7.90
CA ILE A 177 5.94 9.82 7.93
C ILE A 177 6.67 9.67 9.26
N ILE A 178 5.93 9.76 10.37
CA ILE A 178 6.49 9.65 11.72
C ILE A 178 7.11 8.26 11.92
N LEU A 179 6.44 7.19 11.50
CA LEU A 179 6.97 5.82 11.61
C LEU A 179 8.28 5.66 10.84
N CYS A 180 8.34 6.14 9.58
CA CYS A 180 9.56 6.10 8.79
C CYS A 180 10.69 6.95 9.41
N LEU A 181 10.38 8.12 9.99
CA LEU A 181 11.35 8.95 10.70
C LEU A 181 11.86 8.29 11.98
N ILE A 182 10.99 7.64 12.76
CA ILE A 182 11.39 6.86 13.95
C ILE A 182 12.34 5.73 13.53
N LEU A 183 12.03 4.98 12.47
CA LEU A 183 12.92 3.94 11.95
C LEU A 183 14.29 4.51 11.58
N LEU A 184 14.34 5.65 10.88
CA LEU A 184 15.59 6.34 10.56
C LEU A 184 16.33 6.81 11.80
N SER A 185 15.62 7.37 12.79
CA SER A 185 16.17 7.88 14.04
C SER A 185 16.86 6.81 14.87
N LEU A 186 16.44 5.54 14.74
CA LEU A 186 17.06 4.38 15.39
C LEU A 186 18.18 3.78 14.53
N TRP A 187 18.02 3.79 13.21
CA TRP A 187 19.01 3.19 12.29
C TRP A 187 20.28 4.01 12.14
N TYR A 188 20.24 5.34 12.03
CA TYR A 188 21.46 6.15 11.89
C TYR A 188 22.40 6.02 13.10
N PRO A 189 21.91 6.07 14.36
CA PRO A 189 22.75 5.82 15.52
C PRO A 189 23.32 4.41 15.53
N ALA A 190 22.54 3.40 15.15
CA ALA A 190 23.03 2.02 15.08
C ALA A 190 24.18 1.87 14.04
N LEU A 191 24.08 2.56 12.89
CA LEU A 191 25.14 2.60 11.89
C LEU A 191 26.37 3.37 12.39
N LEU A 192 26.16 4.46 13.12
CA LEU A 192 27.24 5.24 13.74
C LEU A 192 27.99 4.41 14.79
N ILE A 193 27.29 3.72 15.69
CA ILE A 193 27.88 2.84 16.72
C ILE A 193 28.69 1.72 16.04
N ARG A 194 28.12 1.05 15.03
CA ARG A 194 28.86 0.04 14.25
C ARG A 194 30.11 0.60 13.59
N SER A 195 30.10 1.85 13.13
CA SER A 195 31.28 2.48 12.54
C SER A 195 32.42 2.74 13.53
N PHE A 196 32.12 2.79 14.83
CA PHE A 196 33.12 2.82 15.90
C PHE A 196 33.61 1.41 16.24
N THR A 197 32.72 0.43 16.31
CA THR A 197 33.08 -0.97 16.64
C THR A 197 33.85 -1.68 15.53
N SER A 198 33.57 -1.39 14.25
CA SER A 198 34.23 -2.05 13.11
C SER A 198 35.63 -1.52 12.78
N GLN A 199 36.21 -0.65 13.60
CA GLN A 199 37.56 -0.11 13.36
C GLN A 199 38.69 -1.15 13.61
N GLU A 200 38.37 -2.34 14.13
CA GLU A 200 39.35 -3.39 14.46
C GLU A 200 39.63 -4.44 13.37
N GLU A 201 38.93 -4.44 12.22
CA GLU A 201 39.30 -5.36 11.13
C GLU A 201 40.20 -4.66 10.08
N PRO A 202 41.45 -5.11 9.89
CA PRO A 202 42.37 -4.47 8.96
C PRO A 202 41.97 -4.79 7.53
N LEU A 203 41.82 -3.72 6.74
CA LEU A 203 42.32 -3.56 5.38
C LEU A 203 42.59 -4.83 4.54
N ASP A 204 41.56 -5.61 4.25
CA ASP A 204 41.50 -6.33 2.98
C ASP A 204 40.41 -5.69 2.13
N LYS A 205 40.75 -5.36 0.88
CA LYS A 205 39.80 -4.95 -0.16
C LYS A 205 38.91 -6.16 -0.52
N GLU A 206 38.10 -6.63 0.43
CA GLU A 206 37.03 -7.56 0.12
C GLU A 206 35.90 -6.78 -0.54
N PHE A 207 35.56 -7.18 -1.77
CA PHE A 207 34.37 -6.69 -2.44
C PHE A 207 33.15 -6.83 -1.50
N PRO A 208 32.37 -5.75 -1.26
CA PRO A 208 31.15 -5.85 -0.47
C PRO A 208 30.26 -6.94 -1.08
N GLY A 209 29.99 -8.00 -0.31
CA GLY A 209 29.09 -9.09 -0.70
C GLY A 209 29.71 -10.44 -0.97
N ARG A 210 31.04 -10.57 -0.81
CA ARG A 210 31.74 -11.86 -0.97
C ARG A 210 31.10 -12.97 -0.13
N GLY A 211 30.71 -12.68 1.12
CA GLY A 211 30.03 -13.64 2.00
C GLY A 211 28.64 -14.07 1.51
N TYR A 212 27.87 -13.14 0.96
CA TYR A 212 26.53 -13.42 0.41
C TYR A 212 26.61 -14.21 -0.89
N TYR A 213 27.42 -13.77 -1.86
CA TYR A 213 27.60 -14.48 -3.13
C TYR A 213 28.15 -15.89 -2.91
N ARG A 214 29.06 -16.07 -1.95
CA ARG A 214 29.55 -17.38 -1.53
C ARG A 214 28.44 -18.26 -0.97
N LYS A 215 27.55 -17.73 -0.11
CA LYS A 215 26.40 -18.47 0.42
C LYS A 215 25.39 -18.84 -0.67
N TYR A 216 25.09 -17.92 -1.59
CA TYR A 216 24.21 -18.18 -2.73
C TYR A 216 24.76 -19.30 -3.61
N LEU A 217 26.02 -19.20 -4.03
CA LEU A 217 26.69 -20.23 -4.83
C LEU A 217 26.73 -21.58 -4.11
N LYS A 218 27.02 -21.59 -2.81
CA LYS A 218 26.98 -22.82 -1.99
C LYS A 218 25.58 -23.44 -2.01
N GLY A 219 24.53 -22.63 -1.86
CA GLY A 219 23.14 -23.09 -1.90
C GLY A 219 22.71 -23.62 -3.27
N VAL A 220 23.12 -22.97 -4.36
CA VAL A 220 22.83 -23.43 -5.73
C VAL A 220 23.55 -24.75 -6.03
N LEU A 221 24.82 -24.86 -5.63
CA LEU A 221 25.61 -26.08 -5.81
C LEU A 221 25.10 -27.23 -4.94
N SER A 222 24.71 -26.98 -3.69
CA SER A 222 24.20 -28.03 -2.78
C SER A 222 22.81 -28.53 -3.20
N LYS A 223 21.96 -27.68 -3.76
CA LYS A 223 20.61 -28.06 -4.22
C LYS A 223 20.64 -29.01 -5.43
N ARG A 224 21.72 -29.00 -6.23
CA ARG A 224 21.95 -30.00 -7.29
C ARG A 224 22.13 -31.42 -6.72
N CYS A 225 22.62 -31.55 -5.49
CA CYS A 225 22.82 -32.84 -4.82
C CYS A 225 21.56 -33.39 -4.12
N GLN A 226 20.56 -32.55 -3.81
CA GLN A 226 19.39 -32.94 -3.00
C GLN A 226 18.14 -33.31 -3.82
N LYS A 227 18.24 -33.49 -5.14
CA LYS A 227 17.10 -33.78 -6.03
C LYS A 227 16.57 -35.23 -5.92
N GLY A 228 16.63 -35.81 -4.72
CA GLY A 228 16.20 -37.16 -4.40
C GLY A 228 15.55 -37.21 -3.02
N SER A 229 14.34 -36.69 -2.89
CA SER A 229 13.43 -37.10 -1.81
C SER A 229 11.99 -36.92 -2.26
N SER A 230 11.35 -38.07 -2.50
CA SER A 230 9.92 -38.23 -2.69
C SER A 230 9.25 -38.29 -1.32
N THR A 231 8.15 -37.56 -1.14
CA THR A 231 7.03 -38.01 -0.30
C THR A 231 5.73 -37.40 -0.83
N LYS A 232 4.92 -38.23 -1.49
CA LYS A 232 3.47 -38.05 -1.58
C LYS A 232 2.90 -38.33 -0.20
N ILE A 233 2.35 -37.31 0.45
CA ILE A 233 1.51 -37.48 1.64
C ILE A 233 0.15 -36.88 1.29
N GLU A 234 -0.88 -37.66 1.56
CA GLU A 234 -2.29 -37.38 1.29
C GLU A 234 -2.71 -36.06 1.99
N GLU A 235 -2.92 -35.01 1.19
CA GLU A 235 -3.14 -33.65 1.69
C GLU A 235 -4.58 -33.48 2.19
N SER A 236 -4.77 -33.45 3.51
CA SER A 236 -5.97 -32.88 4.13
C SER A 236 -6.27 -31.47 3.61
N LEU A 237 -7.55 -31.08 3.53
CA LEU A 237 -7.95 -29.72 3.12
C LEU A 237 -7.23 -28.64 3.94
N LEU A 238 -6.96 -28.91 5.23
CA LEU A 238 -6.20 -28.05 6.12
C LEU A 238 -4.73 -27.91 5.72
N SER A 239 -4.07 -29.00 5.33
CA SER A 239 -2.71 -28.94 4.78
C SER A 239 -2.64 -28.22 3.43
N ARG A 240 -3.72 -28.27 2.63
CA ARG A 240 -3.82 -27.55 1.35
C ARG A 240 -4.06 -26.05 1.54
N ILE A 241 -4.90 -25.67 2.50
CA ILE A 241 -5.10 -24.27 2.89
C ILE A 241 -3.82 -23.72 3.53
N ARG A 242 -3.16 -24.50 4.38
CA ARG A 242 -1.89 -24.13 4.99
C ARG A 242 -0.79 -23.98 3.95
N SER A 243 -0.66 -24.90 2.99
CA SER A 243 0.33 -24.79 1.92
C SER A 243 0.04 -23.59 1.01
N TYR A 244 -1.23 -23.29 0.74
CA TYR A 244 -1.65 -22.09 0.01
C TYR A 244 -1.30 -20.80 0.77
N LEU A 245 -1.62 -20.71 2.07
CA LEU A 245 -1.25 -19.55 2.90
C LEU A 245 0.27 -19.41 3.06
N CYS A 246 0.98 -20.53 3.23
CA CYS A 246 2.46 -20.52 3.28
C CYS A 246 3.09 -20.15 1.93
N SER A 247 2.43 -20.45 0.80
CA SER A 247 2.90 -19.97 -0.52
C SER A 247 2.83 -18.45 -0.65
N TYR A 248 1.99 -17.84 0.17
CA TYR A 248 1.70 -16.41 0.21
C TYR A 248 2.63 -15.65 1.16
N VAL A 249 3.09 -16.31 2.22
CA VAL A 249 4.11 -15.77 3.12
C VAL A 249 5.46 -15.78 2.44
N TYR A 250 6.04 -14.61 2.24
CA TYR A 250 7.42 -14.51 1.72
C TYR A 250 8.40 -15.09 2.75
N ALA A 251 8.80 -16.34 2.53
CA ALA A 251 9.89 -16.96 3.27
C ALA A 251 11.25 -16.54 2.66
N PRO A 252 12.09 -15.75 3.35
CA PRO A 252 13.42 -15.45 2.86
C PRO A 252 14.21 -16.77 2.76
N GLU A 253 14.83 -17.07 1.61
CA GLU A 253 15.82 -18.18 1.59
C GLU A 253 17.20 -17.58 1.77
N GLU A 254 18.05 -18.38 2.39
CA GLU A 254 19.46 -18.08 2.53
C GLU A 254 20.13 -17.92 1.16
N GLY A 255 20.77 -16.78 0.96
CA GLY A 255 21.55 -16.51 -0.25
C GLY A 255 20.78 -15.87 -1.42
N PHE A 256 19.46 -15.66 -1.35
CA PHE A 256 18.76 -14.84 -2.36
C PHE A 256 18.22 -13.55 -1.74
N ARG A 257 18.57 -12.41 -2.33
CA ARG A 257 18.14 -11.09 -1.88
C ARG A 257 17.40 -10.35 -2.99
N ILE A 258 16.26 -9.76 -2.62
CA ILE A 258 15.43 -8.96 -3.51
C ILE A 258 16.15 -7.65 -3.92
N PRO A 259 16.03 -7.15 -5.17
CA PRO A 259 16.56 -5.86 -5.59
C PRO A 259 16.03 -4.68 -4.77
N LEU A 260 16.88 -3.69 -4.47
CA LEU A 260 16.48 -2.51 -3.68
C LEU A 260 15.27 -1.79 -4.27
N LYS A 261 15.21 -1.69 -5.60
CA LYS A 261 14.13 -1.03 -6.31
C LYS A 261 12.76 -1.67 -6.06
N LEU A 262 12.72 -3.01 -5.95
CA LEU A 262 11.50 -3.74 -5.64
C LEU A 262 11.06 -3.52 -4.18
N VAL A 263 12.03 -3.48 -3.26
CA VAL A 263 11.75 -3.15 -1.85
C VAL A 263 11.12 -1.76 -1.76
N VAL A 264 11.73 -0.76 -2.41
CA VAL A 264 11.20 0.61 -2.45
C VAL A 264 9.81 0.65 -3.08
N SER A 265 9.58 -0.05 -4.20
CA SER A 265 8.26 -0.04 -4.86
C SER A 265 7.17 -0.65 -3.98
N VAL A 266 7.46 -1.74 -3.26
CA VAL A 266 6.48 -2.37 -2.36
C VAL A 266 6.22 -1.52 -1.12
N THR A 267 7.25 -0.93 -0.51
CA THR A 267 7.05 -0.03 0.64
C THR A 267 6.21 1.18 0.27
N MET A 268 6.48 1.78 -0.90
CA MET A 268 5.68 2.88 -1.40
C MET A 268 4.23 2.43 -1.67
N ALA A 269 4.02 1.25 -2.25
CA ALA A 269 2.69 0.73 -2.55
C ALA A 269 1.87 0.46 -1.28
N VAL A 270 2.48 -0.07 -0.22
CA VAL A 270 1.81 -0.29 1.08
C VAL A 270 1.38 1.05 1.70
N ILE A 271 2.26 2.05 1.67
CA ILE A 271 1.94 3.40 2.14
C ILE A 271 0.81 4.01 1.29
N ALA A 272 0.83 3.80 -0.02
CA ALA A 272 -0.21 4.26 -0.93
C ALA A 272 -1.58 3.66 -0.62
N VAL A 273 -1.64 2.36 -0.38
CA VAL A 273 -2.86 1.66 0.05
C VAL A 273 -3.39 2.26 1.35
N TYR A 274 -2.52 2.50 2.33
CA TYR A 274 -2.90 3.15 3.59
C TYR A 274 -3.50 4.55 3.37
N GLN A 275 -2.82 5.40 2.59
CA GLN A 275 -3.27 6.78 2.36
C GLN A 275 -4.60 6.83 1.61
N VAL A 276 -4.78 6.02 0.56
CA VAL A 276 -6.04 5.98 -0.19
C VAL A 276 -7.16 5.37 0.64
N ALA A 277 -6.90 4.30 1.41
CA ALA A 277 -7.91 3.71 2.28
C ALA A 277 -8.36 4.68 3.37
N LEU A 278 -7.43 5.41 3.99
CA LEU A 278 -7.74 6.45 4.96
C LEU A 278 -8.61 7.55 4.34
N LEU A 279 -8.27 8.01 3.14
CA LEU A 279 -9.04 9.03 2.42
C LEU A 279 -10.48 8.55 2.12
N LEU A 280 -10.63 7.32 1.63
CA LEU A 280 -11.94 6.72 1.34
C LEU A 280 -12.80 6.60 2.60
N LEU A 281 -12.22 6.11 3.71
CA LEU A 281 -12.90 5.98 4.99
C LEU A 281 -13.40 7.33 5.50
N VAL A 282 -12.53 8.33 5.46
CA VAL A 282 -12.81 9.67 5.97
C VAL A 282 -13.76 10.46 5.07
N ALA A 283 -13.81 10.18 3.77
CA ALA A 283 -14.78 10.81 2.87
C ALA A 283 -16.20 10.24 3.05
N PHE A 284 -16.33 8.93 3.24
CA PHE A 284 -17.63 8.25 3.24
C PHE A 284 -18.28 8.12 4.63
N VAL A 285 -17.52 7.73 5.66
CA VAL A 285 -18.11 7.46 6.98
C VAL A 285 -18.72 8.71 7.61
N PRO A 286 -18.02 9.86 7.68
CA PRO A 286 -18.59 11.07 8.27
C PRO A 286 -19.80 11.60 7.52
N THR A 287 -19.79 11.52 6.19
CA THR A 287 -20.92 11.99 5.36
C THR A 287 -22.18 11.15 5.62
N ILE A 288 -22.06 9.82 5.67
CA ILE A 288 -23.18 8.94 6.04
C ILE A 288 -23.65 9.16 7.48
N GLN A 289 -22.74 9.39 8.43
CA GLN A 289 -23.11 9.66 9.82
C GLN A 289 -23.85 10.99 9.97
N ILE A 290 -23.45 12.04 9.23
CA ILE A 290 -24.16 13.32 9.19
C ILE A 290 -25.55 13.14 8.58
N VAL A 291 -25.66 12.43 7.45
CA VAL A 291 -26.96 12.14 6.82
C VAL A 291 -27.85 11.35 7.79
N ARG A 292 -27.33 10.32 8.45
CA ARG A 292 -28.08 9.49 9.42
C ARG A 292 -28.55 10.29 10.64
N ALA A 293 -27.74 11.23 11.13
CA ALA A 293 -28.08 12.09 12.25
C ALA A 293 -29.08 13.19 11.86
N GLY A 294 -28.98 13.71 10.62
CA GLY A 294 -29.86 14.72 10.06
C GLY A 294 -31.23 14.21 9.61
N MET A 295 -31.47 12.90 9.63
CA MET A 295 -32.79 12.31 9.36
C MET A 295 -33.76 12.60 10.52
N THR A 296 -34.48 13.72 10.41
CA THR A 296 -35.62 14.07 11.28
C THR A 296 -36.94 13.67 10.63
N LYS A 297 -38.02 13.68 11.42
CA LYS A 297 -39.37 13.34 10.95
C LYS A 297 -39.79 14.20 9.75
N ASP A 298 -39.52 15.49 9.80
CA ASP A 298 -39.90 16.46 8.76
C ASP A 298 -39.19 16.21 7.43
N VAL A 299 -37.91 15.82 7.49
CA VAL A 299 -37.12 15.46 6.29
C VAL A 299 -37.63 14.16 5.68
N VAL A 300 -38.03 13.18 6.50
CA VAL A 300 -38.63 11.94 6.01
C VAL A 300 -40.00 12.17 5.39
N VAL A 301 -40.85 13.03 5.98
CA VAL A 301 -42.12 13.45 5.35
C VAL A 301 -41.87 14.00 3.95
N LEU A 302 -40.88 14.89 3.83
CA LEU A 302 -40.50 15.48 2.56
C LEU A 302 -40.03 14.41 1.54
N LEU A 303 -39.18 13.46 1.96
CA LEU A 303 -38.73 12.37 1.08
C LEU A 303 -39.86 11.41 0.65
N VAL A 304 -40.79 11.10 1.55
CA VAL A 304 -42.00 10.31 1.25
C VAL A 304 -42.88 11.09 0.27
N GLN A 305 -43.05 12.40 0.47
CA GLN A 305 -43.81 13.28 -0.43
C GLN A 305 -43.15 13.42 -1.81
N PHE A 306 -41.82 13.34 -1.88
CA PHE A 306 -41.07 13.24 -3.13
C PHE A 306 -41.07 11.84 -3.76
N GLY A 307 -41.72 10.85 -3.14
CA GLY A 307 -41.85 9.49 -3.67
C GLY A 307 -40.57 8.66 -3.60
N LEU A 308 -39.57 9.06 -2.80
CA LEU A 308 -38.31 8.35 -2.65
C LEU A 308 -38.39 7.21 -1.62
N VAL A 309 -39.44 7.17 -0.79
CA VAL A 309 -39.72 6.11 0.19
C VAL A 309 -41.13 5.58 -0.07
N PRO A 310 -41.31 4.27 -0.33
CA PRO A 310 -42.64 3.69 -0.49
C PRO A 310 -43.32 3.62 0.87
N SER A 311 -44.40 4.38 1.08
CA SER A 311 -45.29 4.19 2.23
C SER A 311 -46.60 3.57 1.77
N GLU A 312 -47.04 2.48 2.40
CA GLU A 312 -48.32 1.82 2.11
C GLU A 312 -49.55 2.67 2.49
N SER A 313 -49.41 3.70 3.33
CA SER A 313 -50.50 4.62 3.65
C SER A 313 -50.02 5.99 4.16
N PRO A 314 -50.17 7.07 3.37
CA PRO A 314 -49.78 8.42 3.77
C PRO A 314 -50.87 9.02 4.66
N GLY A 315 -50.81 8.80 5.98
CA GLY A 315 -51.79 9.45 6.87
C GLY A 315 -51.83 9.03 8.34
N VAL A 316 -51.13 7.97 8.76
CA VAL A 316 -51.16 7.51 10.15
C VAL A 316 -49.84 7.85 10.86
N PRO A 317 -49.83 8.74 11.87
CA PRO A 317 -48.61 9.21 12.53
C PRO A 317 -47.82 8.12 13.28
N GLY A 318 -48.41 6.94 13.48
CA GLY A 318 -47.74 5.77 14.06
C GLY A 318 -46.76 5.06 13.12
N ASP A 319 -46.90 5.18 11.80
CA ASP A 319 -46.07 4.46 10.83
C ASP A 319 -44.78 5.20 10.47
N MET A 320 -44.76 6.53 10.63
CA MET A 320 -43.59 7.35 10.34
C MET A 320 -42.37 7.09 11.22
N GLU A 321 -42.57 6.78 12.51
CA GLU A 321 -41.45 6.45 13.41
C GLU A 321 -40.81 5.12 13.01
N LYS A 322 -41.63 4.15 12.55
CA LYS A 322 -41.15 2.86 12.05
C LYS A 322 -40.38 3.05 10.74
N GLU A 323 -40.91 3.81 9.79
CA GLU A 323 -40.22 4.15 8.54
C GLU A 323 -38.87 4.83 8.77
N LEU A 324 -38.83 5.80 9.69
CA LEU A 324 -37.59 6.48 10.05
C LEU A 324 -36.56 5.51 10.66
N SER A 325 -37.00 4.56 11.48
CA SER A 325 -36.13 3.53 12.05
C SER A 325 -35.57 2.58 10.97
N THR A 326 -36.39 2.24 9.97
CA THR A 326 -36.01 1.39 8.83
C THR A 326 -34.96 2.08 7.96
N VAL A 327 -35.16 3.35 7.58
CA VAL A 327 -34.17 4.07 6.78
C VAL A 327 -32.85 4.25 7.54
N ARG A 328 -32.90 4.52 8.85
CA ARG A 328 -31.70 4.57 9.70
C ARG A 328 -30.95 3.22 9.70
N HIS A 329 -31.68 2.11 9.72
CA HIS A 329 -31.10 0.77 9.63
C HIS A 329 -30.44 0.52 8.26
N TYR A 330 -31.05 0.96 7.15
CA TYR A 330 -30.44 0.87 5.82
C TYR A 330 -29.17 1.71 5.68
N LEU A 331 -29.17 2.95 6.19
CA LEU A 331 -27.97 3.79 6.21
C LEU A 331 -26.85 3.17 7.06
N TRP A 332 -27.19 2.54 8.18
CA TRP A 332 -26.22 1.78 8.98
C TRP A 332 -25.67 0.57 8.23
N SER A 333 -26.52 -0.19 7.53
CA SER A 333 -26.09 -1.29 6.68
C SER A 333 -25.13 -0.83 5.57
N LEU A 334 -25.39 0.33 4.94
CA LEU A 334 -24.48 0.92 3.94
C LEU A 334 -23.12 1.30 4.53
N GLU A 335 -23.09 1.89 5.72
CA GLU A 335 -21.84 2.16 6.45
C GLU A 335 -21.03 0.88 6.68
N VAL A 336 -21.67 -0.18 7.17
CA VAL A 336 -21.03 -1.48 7.40
C VAL A 336 -20.55 -2.09 6.09
N CYS A 337 -21.36 -2.08 5.03
CA CYS A 337 -20.98 -2.60 3.71
C CYS A 337 -19.72 -1.92 3.16
N PHE A 338 -19.62 -0.59 3.30
CA PHE A 338 -18.47 0.17 2.85
C PHE A 338 -17.20 -0.16 3.62
N ILE A 339 -17.28 -0.31 4.95
CA ILE A 339 -16.14 -0.66 5.80
C ILE A 339 -15.70 -2.10 5.48
N CYS A 340 -16.63 -3.05 5.38
CA CYS A 340 -16.34 -4.43 5.03
C CYS A 340 -15.67 -4.54 3.65
N SER A 341 -16.20 -3.85 2.64
CA SER A 341 -15.59 -3.85 1.30
C SER A 341 -14.18 -3.25 1.31
N LEU A 342 -13.97 -2.17 2.06
CA LEU A 342 -12.66 -1.51 2.15
C LEU A 342 -11.62 -2.41 2.81
N VAL A 343 -11.99 -3.10 3.89
CA VAL A 343 -11.13 -4.08 4.55
C VAL A 343 -10.78 -5.22 3.59
N LEU A 344 -11.76 -5.76 2.85
CA LEU A 344 -11.53 -6.80 1.85
C LEU A 344 -10.59 -6.33 0.72
N CYS A 345 -10.77 -5.10 0.21
CA CYS A 345 -9.86 -4.51 -0.79
C CYS A 345 -8.44 -4.37 -0.27
N CYS A 346 -8.27 -3.89 0.96
CA CYS A 346 -6.96 -3.74 1.58
C CYS A 346 -6.27 -5.09 1.76
N LEU A 347 -7.00 -6.09 2.29
CA LEU A 347 -6.48 -7.45 2.47
C LEU A 347 -6.08 -8.07 1.13
N LEU A 348 -6.93 -7.97 0.11
CA LEU A 348 -6.64 -8.48 -1.23
C LEU A 348 -5.44 -7.77 -1.86
N THR A 349 -5.33 -6.44 -1.71
CA THR A 349 -4.20 -5.70 -2.28
C THR A 349 -2.89 -6.04 -1.57
N CYS A 350 -2.88 -6.07 -0.23
CA CYS A 350 -1.74 -6.53 0.56
C CYS A 350 -1.34 -7.95 0.16
N ALA A 351 -2.34 -8.80 -0.07
CA ALA A 351 -2.11 -10.14 -0.53
C ALA A 351 -1.40 -10.12 -1.90
N MET A 352 -1.99 -9.49 -2.91
CA MET A 352 -1.40 -9.43 -4.25
C MET A 352 0.03 -8.84 -4.23
N LEU A 353 0.31 -7.85 -3.37
CA LEU A 353 1.67 -7.33 -3.17
C LEU A 353 2.64 -8.38 -2.61
N LEU A 354 2.25 -9.21 -1.64
CA LEU A 354 3.07 -10.32 -1.16
C LEU A 354 3.31 -11.37 -2.24
N GLN A 355 2.27 -11.73 -2.99
CA GLN A 355 2.40 -12.69 -4.08
C GLN A 355 3.30 -12.17 -5.20
N THR A 356 3.24 -10.88 -5.53
CA THR A 356 4.17 -10.29 -6.51
C THR A 356 5.63 -10.37 -6.07
N LEU A 357 5.94 -10.26 -4.77
CA LEU A 357 7.31 -10.47 -4.28
C LEU A 357 7.79 -11.91 -4.50
N VAL A 358 6.92 -12.89 -4.22
CA VAL A 358 7.21 -14.32 -4.42
C VAL A 358 7.42 -14.63 -5.89
N MET A 359 6.52 -14.14 -6.76
CA MET A 359 6.60 -14.33 -8.21
C MET A 359 7.81 -13.62 -8.83
N HIS A 360 8.12 -12.41 -8.37
CA HIS A 360 9.28 -11.68 -8.86
C HIS A 360 10.58 -12.43 -8.54
N ARG A 361 10.65 -13.06 -7.36
CA ARG A 361 11.78 -13.90 -6.99
C ARG A 361 11.92 -15.12 -7.90
N THR A 362 10.83 -15.85 -8.16
CA THR A 362 10.87 -17.04 -9.03
C THR A 362 11.28 -16.65 -10.45
N ASN A 363 10.74 -15.55 -10.97
CA ASN A 363 11.08 -15.03 -12.28
C ASN A 363 12.54 -14.58 -12.36
N LEU A 364 13.07 -13.89 -11.34
CA LEU A 364 14.46 -13.46 -11.32
C LEU A 364 15.43 -14.66 -11.29
N LYS A 365 15.08 -15.72 -10.56
CA LYS A 365 15.85 -16.97 -10.55
C LYS A 365 15.83 -17.68 -11.89
N ALA A 366 14.66 -17.77 -12.54
CA ALA A 366 14.53 -18.36 -13.87
C ALA A 366 15.40 -17.59 -14.88
N LEU A 367 15.40 -16.25 -14.79
CA LEU A 367 16.28 -15.39 -15.61
C LEU A 367 17.77 -15.64 -15.33
N TYR A 368 18.18 -15.80 -14.07
CA TYR A 368 19.57 -16.16 -13.74
C TYR A 368 19.99 -17.53 -14.26
N GLN A 369 19.04 -18.46 -14.42
CA GLN A 369 19.27 -19.79 -14.98
C GLN A 369 19.25 -19.79 -16.52
N GLY A 370 18.92 -18.66 -17.17
CA GLY A 370 18.76 -18.58 -18.62
C GLY A 370 17.45 -19.21 -19.13
N ALA A 371 16.52 -19.57 -18.24
CA ALA A 371 15.20 -20.08 -18.58
C ALA A 371 14.28 -18.92 -19.00
N VAL A 372 14.61 -18.28 -20.13
CA VAL A 372 13.92 -17.08 -20.63
C VAL A 372 12.49 -17.41 -21.06
N LEU A 373 12.24 -18.61 -21.59
CA LEU A 373 10.91 -19.09 -21.99
C LEU A 373 9.92 -19.26 -20.82
N ASP A 374 10.43 -19.50 -19.61
CA ASP A 374 9.58 -19.63 -18.42
C ASP A 374 9.05 -18.26 -17.95
N VAL A 375 9.68 -17.17 -18.37
CA VAL A 375 9.33 -15.79 -17.97
C VAL A 375 8.71 -15.01 -19.12
N PHE A 376 9.26 -15.16 -20.33
CA PHE A 376 8.78 -14.50 -21.54
C PHE A 376 8.25 -15.54 -22.50
N SER A 377 7.05 -15.31 -23.04
CA SER A 377 6.43 -16.19 -24.05
C SER A 377 7.27 -16.36 -25.32
N GLN A 378 8.24 -15.48 -25.55
CA GLN A 378 9.16 -15.53 -26.69
C GLN A 378 10.60 -15.33 -26.23
N ALA A 379 11.51 -16.15 -26.78
CA ALA A 379 12.94 -16.06 -26.53
C ALA A 379 13.48 -14.69 -26.99
N HIS A 380 13.78 -13.80 -26.04
CA HIS A 380 14.35 -12.48 -26.28
C HIS A 380 15.79 -12.42 -25.78
N ILE A 381 16.65 -11.77 -26.56
CA ILE A 381 18.01 -11.43 -26.12
C ILE A 381 17.90 -10.26 -25.15
N LEU A 382 18.33 -10.46 -23.90
CA LEU A 382 18.35 -9.42 -22.88
C LEU A 382 19.38 -8.33 -23.24
N ARG A 383 18.94 -7.27 -23.93
CA ARG A 383 19.74 -6.07 -24.20
C ARG A 383 19.15 -4.86 -23.48
N PRO A 384 19.98 -4.05 -22.79
CA PRO A 384 19.51 -2.82 -22.16
C PRO A 384 19.16 -1.78 -23.24
N SER A 385 17.87 -1.69 -23.59
CA SER A 385 17.36 -0.67 -24.51
C SER A 385 17.12 0.65 -23.76
N ARG A 386 17.08 1.77 -24.50
CA ARG A 386 16.77 3.09 -23.92
C ARG A 386 15.39 3.09 -23.23
N GLN A 387 14.40 2.48 -23.86
CA GLN A 387 13.05 2.35 -23.31
C GLN A 387 13.04 1.50 -22.04
N ALA A 388 13.78 0.39 -22.01
CA ALA A 388 13.89 -0.45 -20.82
C ALA A 388 14.50 0.31 -19.63
N ILE A 389 15.47 1.20 -19.86
CA ILE A 389 16.06 2.03 -18.81
C ILE A 389 15.02 3.04 -18.28
N VAL A 390 14.24 3.68 -19.15
CA VAL A 390 13.17 4.61 -18.73
C VAL A 390 12.11 3.87 -17.91
N CYS A 391 11.61 2.72 -18.41
CA CYS A 391 10.65 1.88 -17.68
C CYS A 391 11.22 1.40 -16.34
N TRP A 392 12.52 1.08 -16.30
CA TRP A 392 13.18 0.74 -15.06
C TRP A 392 13.13 1.94 -14.12
N MET A 393 13.55 3.15 -14.53
CA MET A 393 13.57 4.36 -13.70
C MET A 393 12.23 4.63 -13.02
N SER A 394 11.11 4.50 -13.73
CA SER A 394 9.75 4.75 -13.25
C SER A 394 9.01 3.52 -12.70
N PHE A 395 9.67 2.38 -12.53
CA PHE A 395 9.03 1.14 -12.05
C PHE A 395 8.28 1.33 -10.72
N ALA A 396 8.90 2.00 -9.75
CA ALA A 396 8.28 2.22 -8.43
C ALA A 396 7.04 3.12 -8.48
N SER A 397 7.04 4.14 -9.36
CA SER A 397 5.88 5.00 -9.55
C SER A 397 4.74 4.28 -10.27
N PHE A 398 5.03 3.41 -11.24
CA PHE A 398 3.99 2.62 -11.90
C PHE A 398 3.34 1.63 -10.93
N GLN A 399 4.14 0.90 -10.15
CA GLN A 399 3.62 -0.05 -9.17
C GLN A 399 2.68 0.62 -8.15
N THR A 400 3.07 1.80 -7.66
CA THR A 400 2.27 2.56 -6.69
C THR A 400 1.01 3.13 -7.31
N ALA A 401 1.09 3.72 -8.51
CA ALA A 401 -0.07 4.25 -9.22
C ALA A 401 -1.12 3.16 -9.52
N PHE A 402 -0.68 1.98 -9.98
CA PHE A 402 -1.57 0.86 -10.22
C PHE A 402 -2.14 0.27 -8.94
N ALA A 403 -1.39 0.26 -7.83
CA ALA A 403 -1.94 -0.14 -6.53
C ALA A 403 -3.05 0.81 -6.07
N CYS A 404 -2.87 2.13 -6.22
CA CYS A 404 -3.91 3.13 -5.92
C CYS A 404 -5.15 2.95 -6.79
N LEU A 405 -4.97 2.87 -8.12
CA LEU A 405 -6.07 2.71 -9.07
C LEU A 405 -6.81 1.38 -8.85
N GLY A 406 -6.05 0.31 -8.61
CA GLY A 406 -6.58 -1.01 -8.28
C GLY A 406 -7.46 -0.96 -7.03
N LEU A 407 -7.00 -0.31 -5.96
CA LEU A 407 -7.78 -0.16 -4.73
C LEU A 407 -9.10 0.60 -4.97
N LEU A 408 -9.07 1.68 -5.76
CA LEU A 408 -10.28 2.46 -6.09
C LEU A 408 -11.30 1.63 -6.88
N ILE A 409 -10.85 0.93 -7.92
CA ILE A 409 -11.72 0.08 -8.73
C ILE A 409 -12.28 -1.08 -7.91
N GLN A 410 -11.41 -1.76 -7.14
CA GLN A 410 -11.82 -2.85 -6.27
C GLN A 410 -12.84 -2.38 -5.22
N GLN A 411 -12.66 -1.20 -4.63
CA GLN A 411 -13.59 -0.65 -3.65
C GLN A 411 -14.98 -0.44 -4.24
N VAL A 412 -15.07 0.12 -5.45
CA VAL A 412 -16.36 0.31 -6.12
C VAL A 412 -17.05 -1.04 -6.37
N ILE A 413 -16.32 -2.02 -6.90
CA ILE A 413 -16.88 -3.34 -7.21
C ILE A 413 -17.32 -4.07 -5.93
N PHE A 414 -16.44 -4.18 -4.93
CA PHE A 414 -16.76 -4.87 -3.68
C PHE A 414 -17.83 -4.16 -2.87
N PHE A 415 -17.90 -2.83 -2.92
CA PHE A 415 -18.99 -2.08 -2.30
C PHE A 415 -20.33 -2.44 -2.96
N LEU A 416 -20.43 -2.39 -4.29
CA LEU A 416 -21.66 -2.76 -5.01
C LEU A 416 -22.08 -4.21 -4.73
N CYS A 417 -21.13 -5.14 -4.75
CA CYS A 417 -21.39 -6.55 -4.42
C CYS A 417 -21.84 -6.71 -2.96
N SER A 418 -21.22 -6.00 -2.01
CA SER A 418 -21.58 -6.09 -0.58
C SER A 418 -22.96 -5.51 -0.32
N VAL A 419 -23.30 -4.38 -0.96
CA VAL A 419 -24.64 -3.77 -0.89
C VAL A 419 -25.67 -4.73 -1.49
N ALA A 420 -25.45 -5.26 -2.69
CA ALA A 420 -26.36 -6.23 -3.30
C ALA A 420 -26.58 -7.44 -2.38
N PHE A 421 -25.51 -7.99 -1.80
CA PHE A 421 -25.60 -9.10 -0.86
C PHE A 421 -26.38 -8.74 0.42
N ALA A 422 -26.11 -7.57 1.01
CA ALA A 422 -26.78 -7.13 2.24
C ALA A 422 -28.29 -6.93 2.03
N PHE A 423 -28.69 -6.25 0.95
CA PHE A 423 -30.11 -5.95 0.69
C PHE A 423 -30.89 -7.13 0.15
N LEU A 424 -30.27 -8.02 -0.63
CA LEU A 424 -30.98 -9.13 -1.25
C LEU A 424 -31.01 -10.40 -0.40
N VAL A 425 -30.00 -10.59 0.46
CA VAL A 425 -29.83 -11.81 1.25
C VAL A 425 -29.93 -11.50 2.75
N VAL A 426 -29.10 -10.62 3.30
CA VAL A 426 -28.98 -10.44 4.76
C VAL A 426 -30.25 -9.82 5.38
N ILE A 427 -30.70 -8.68 4.86
CA ILE A 427 -31.86 -7.96 5.39
C ILE A 427 -33.14 -8.81 5.30
N PRO A 428 -33.48 -9.44 4.16
CA PRO A 428 -34.68 -10.26 4.06
C PRO A 428 -34.64 -11.50 4.96
N LEU A 429 -33.46 -12.10 5.15
CA LEU A 429 -33.28 -13.20 6.11
C LEU A 429 -33.56 -12.77 7.54
N GLN A 430 -33.15 -11.56 7.93
CA GLN A 430 -33.41 -11.02 9.28
C GLN A 430 -34.87 -10.63 9.49
N ALA A 431 -35.52 -10.06 8.47
CA ALA A 431 -36.91 -9.62 8.54
C ALA A 431 -37.93 -10.76 8.29
N SER A 432 -37.47 -11.97 7.93
CA SER A 432 -38.31 -13.08 7.45
C SER A 432 -39.24 -12.67 6.29
N THR A 433 -38.83 -11.68 5.51
CA THR A 433 -39.59 -11.15 4.37
C THR A 433 -39.13 -11.83 3.09
N SER A 434 -40.06 -12.16 2.19
CA SER A 434 -39.72 -12.77 0.90
C SER A 434 -38.97 -11.77 0.02
N SER A 435 -37.64 -11.90 -0.05
CA SER A 435 -36.85 -11.14 -1.02
C SER A 435 -37.22 -11.57 -2.44
N PRO A 436 -37.10 -10.67 -3.44
CA PRO A 436 -37.32 -11.05 -4.84
C PRO A 436 -36.40 -12.20 -5.27
N LEU A 437 -35.19 -12.28 -4.71
CA LEU A 437 -34.26 -13.38 -4.98
C LEU A 437 -34.74 -14.71 -4.42
N PHE A 438 -35.23 -14.74 -3.17
CA PHE A 438 -35.79 -15.98 -2.61
C PHE A 438 -37.02 -16.45 -3.40
N ARG A 439 -37.86 -15.54 -3.89
CA ARG A 439 -38.99 -15.89 -4.74
C ARG A 439 -38.56 -16.48 -6.09
N ILE A 440 -37.53 -15.93 -6.72
CA ILE A 440 -36.97 -16.48 -7.96
C ILE A 440 -36.39 -17.87 -7.71
N ILE A 441 -35.61 -18.05 -6.64
CA ILE A 441 -35.01 -19.34 -6.28
C ILE A 441 -36.10 -20.38 -5.98
N GLN A 442 -37.15 -20.00 -5.23
CA GLN A 442 -38.29 -20.86 -4.94
C GLN A 442 -39.11 -21.20 -6.19
N ASN A 443 -39.13 -20.35 -7.21
CA ASN A 443 -39.80 -20.70 -8.47
C ASN A 443 -38.93 -21.60 -9.35
N MET A 444 -37.60 -21.50 -9.25
CA MET A 444 -36.65 -22.19 -10.12
C MET A 444 -36.03 -23.47 -9.51
N TRP A 445 -36.36 -23.86 -8.28
CA TRP A 445 -35.76 -25.04 -7.64
C TRP A 445 -35.86 -26.34 -8.46
N PRO A 446 -36.97 -26.65 -9.18
CA PRO A 446 -37.05 -27.89 -9.95
C PRO A 446 -36.11 -27.86 -11.16
N PHE A 447 -35.91 -26.67 -11.75
CA PHE A 447 -35.01 -26.46 -12.87
C PHE A 447 -33.54 -26.69 -12.44
N TRP A 448 -33.13 -26.10 -11.31
CA TRP A 448 -31.77 -26.30 -10.79
C TRP A 448 -31.53 -27.77 -10.41
N LEU A 449 -32.53 -28.45 -9.84
CA LEU A 449 -32.44 -29.87 -9.52
C LEU A 449 -32.23 -30.71 -10.78
N ALA A 450 -33.02 -30.46 -11.85
CA ALA A 450 -32.88 -31.17 -13.12
C ALA A 450 -31.48 -30.98 -13.74
N LEU A 451 -30.91 -29.77 -13.65
CA LEU A 451 -29.57 -29.48 -14.16
C LEU A 451 -28.49 -30.24 -13.38
N VAL A 452 -28.57 -30.25 -12.05
CA VAL A 452 -27.63 -31.01 -11.21
C VAL A 452 -27.74 -32.50 -11.48
N VAL A 453 -28.96 -33.04 -11.58
CA VAL A 453 -29.19 -34.46 -11.90
C VAL A 453 -28.64 -34.80 -13.28
N ALA A 454 -28.84 -33.95 -14.28
CA ALA A 454 -28.31 -34.16 -15.63
C ALA A 454 -26.76 -34.20 -15.63
N VAL A 455 -26.09 -33.29 -14.92
CA VAL A 455 -24.63 -33.28 -14.80
C VAL A 455 -24.12 -34.53 -14.07
N ILE A 456 -24.78 -34.94 -12.99
CA ILE A 456 -24.43 -36.17 -12.26
C ILE A 456 -24.62 -37.39 -13.17
N LEU A 457 -25.74 -37.46 -13.90
CA LEU A 457 -26.03 -38.57 -14.80
C LEU A 457 -25.01 -38.64 -15.94
N GLN A 458 -24.64 -37.49 -16.54
CA GLN A 458 -23.59 -37.40 -17.56
C GLN A 458 -22.24 -37.87 -17.01
N HIS A 459 -21.86 -37.44 -15.80
CA HIS A 459 -20.60 -37.83 -15.19
C HIS A 459 -20.58 -39.33 -14.83
N LEU A 460 -21.68 -39.84 -14.30
CA LEU A 460 -21.82 -41.27 -13.97
C LEU A 460 -21.81 -42.12 -15.24
N ALA A 461 -22.62 -41.79 -16.25
CA ALA A 461 -22.63 -42.50 -17.52
C ALA A 461 -21.26 -42.47 -18.21
N ALA A 462 -20.60 -41.30 -18.22
CA ALA A 462 -19.24 -41.17 -18.74
C ALA A 462 -18.28 -42.16 -18.05
N HIS A 463 -18.34 -42.26 -16.72
CA HIS A 463 -17.47 -43.13 -15.96
C HIS A 463 -17.85 -44.62 -16.02
N SER A 464 -19.13 -44.96 -16.13
CA SER A 464 -19.60 -46.34 -16.05
C SER A 464 -19.80 -47.01 -17.42
N GLN A 465 -20.16 -46.26 -18.45
CA GLN A 465 -20.53 -46.80 -19.78
C GLN A 465 -19.56 -46.39 -20.90
N PHE A 466 -18.87 -45.26 -20.77
CA PHE A 466 -18.03 -44.72 -21.84
C PHE A 466 -16.52 -44.83 -21.56
N LEU A 467 -16.10 -44.86 -20.30
CA LEU A 467 -14.71 -44.93 -19.89
C LEU A 467 -14.37 -46.32 -19.34
N GLU A 468 -13.78 -47.17 -20.17
CA GLU A 468 -13.21 -48.43 -19.72
C GLU A 468 -11.82 -48.19 -19.12
N GLN A 469 -11.59 -48.62 -17.89
CA GLN A 469 -10.31 -48.44 -17.20
C GLN A 469 -9.30 -49.50 -17.65
N HIS A 470 -8.70 -49.32 -18.83
CA HIS A 470 -7.49 -50.07 -19.15
C HIS A 470 -6.29 -49.50 -18.37
N PRO A 471 -5.37 -50.36 -17.89
CA PRO A 471 -4.29 -49.97 -16.97
C PRO A 471 -3.31 -48.92 -17.52
N LEU A 472 -3.38 -48.55 -18.81
CA LEU A 472 -2.44 -47.62 -19.45
C LEU A 472 -3.09 -46.45 -20.22
N ARG A 473 -4.41 -46.42 -20.44
CA ARG A 473 -5.09 -45.25 -21.05
C ARG A 473 -6.61 -45.32 -20.87
N LYS A 474 -7.23 -44.16 -20.61
CA LYS A 474 -8.69 -43.98 -20.70
C LYS A 474 -9.05 -43.76 -22.17
N GLU A 475 -9.68 -44.74 -22.80
CA GLU A 475 -10.21 -44.61 -24.15
C GLU A 475 -11.75 -44.62 -24.12
N LEU A 476 -12.37 -43.80 -24.97
CA LEU A 476 -13.83 -43.77 -25.17
C LEU A 476 -14.20 -44.93 -26.09
N THR A 477 -14.84 -45.96 -25.54
CA THR A 477 -15.07 -47.22 -26.27
C THR A 477 -16.46 -47.33 -26.89
N ASN A 478 -17.45 -46.60 -26.37
CA ASN A 478 -18.84 -46.64 -26.87
C ASN A 478 -19.17 -45.30 -27.56
N ARG A 479 -19.27 -45.27 -28.89
CA ARG A 479 -19.59 -44.05 -29.67
C ARG A 479 -21.08 -43.94 -29.95
#